data_AF-A0A1A9ZII1-F1
#
_entry.id   AF-A0A1A9ZII1-F1
#
_cell.length_a   1.000
_cell.length_b   1.000
_cell.length_c   1.000
_cell.angle_alpha   90.00
_cell.angle_beta   90.00
_cell.angle_gamma   90.00
#
_symmetry.space_group_name_H-M   'P 1'
#
loop_
_entity.id
_entity.type
_entity.pdbx_description
1 polymer ?
#
loop_
_entity_poly.entity_id
_entity_poly.type
_entity_poly.pdbx_seq_one_letter_code
_entity_poly.pdbx_strand_id
1 'polypeptide(L)'
;MSERRDSSVKRRVSNKNEPKSESINISSDSTKSVAPVKSGGEETEIHLRNIKSAINQSIVDPLQVTKPTAIATTSTPTVENPNDVPLAIYYLVNFQHVCIFTALLPLFTLFTCFVTAYVFQYDEVHETHCRVYNIVPSISAITGVSPQRYFWRFSIALHLGPRIPIAFIYKNYYRTMLEKMQTKMQTERLANINSMITMILTLNCIEIASLGGVTYISNRENYPIHEKIFITFMICSLCHMLATIKLNGILHEDHTELSQTQRDSIKWKKILFAMSIISTVGLLIFFAKHRFYCHDLAFSWFAFFEYLIAIANMLFHFTVIWDFPCQHMLVVQATRTKVEEIFRSSSPKMD
;
A
#
# COMPACT_ATOMS: atom_id res chain seq x y z
N MET A 1 21.09 -60.47 -52.24
CA MET A 1 22.43 -60.23 -52.82
C MET A 1 23.21 -59.37 -51.84
N SER A 2 24.25 -59.94 -51.20
CA SER A 2 25.37 -59.32 -50.46
C SER A 2 25.06 -58.30 -49.33
N GLU A 3 25.30 -58.57 -48.03
CA GLU A 3 26.60 -58.51 -47.30
C GLU A 3 27.36 -57.18 -47.49
N ARG A 4 28.00 -56.51 -46.51
CA ARG A 4 28.53 -56.80 -45.15
C ARG A 4 29.01 -55.45 -44.55
N ARG A 5 29.05 -55.22 -43.22
CA ARG A 5 30.14 -55.51 -42.26
C ARG A 5 29.62 -55.17 -40.85
N ASP A 6 29.54 -56.10 -39.88
CA ASP A 6 30.60 -56.52 -38.92
C ASP A 6 31.33 -55.34 -38.24
N SER A 7 31.38 -55.20 -36.91
CA SER A 7 31.89 -56.22 -35.97
C SER A 7 31.78 -55.82 -34.49
N SER A 8 31.63 -56.85 -33.63
CA SER A 8 32.12 -57.05 -32.25
C SER A 8 31.75 -56.10 -31.09
N VAL A 9 31.55 -56.49 -29.82
CA VAL A 9 31.11 -57.70 -29.07
C VAL A 9 31.46 -57.43 -27.59
N LYS A 10 30.47 -57.60 -26.68
CA LYS A 10 30.51 -57.95 -25.22
C LYS A 10 31.25 -56.99 -24.24
N ARG A 11 30.85 -56.79 -22.97
CA ARG A 11 30.11 -57.54 -21.91
C ARG A 11 29.33 -56.51 -21.06
N ARG A 12 28.06 -56.64 -20.60
CA ARG A 12 27.30 -57.64 -19.82
C ARG A 12 27.75 -57.81 -18.35
N VAL A 13 26.87 -57.42 -17.40
CA VAL A 13 26.45 -58.05 -16.10
C VAL A 13 25.42 -57.06 -15.46
N SER A 14 24.07 -57.24 -15.51
CA SER A 14 23.14 -58.05 -14.66
C SER A 14 23.36 -57.84 -13.15
N ASN A 15 22.43 -57.57 -12.23
CA ASN A 15 21.01 -57.89 -11.94
C ASN A 15 20.53 -56.84 -10.90
N LYS A 16 19.33 -56.24 -10.96
CA LYS A 16 17.98 -56.73 -10.57
C LYS A 16 17.83 -57.11 -9.08
N ASN A 17 17.02 -56.35 -8.32
CA ASN A 17 15.83 -56.82 -7.56
C ASN A 17 15.24 -55.73 -6.62
N GLU A 18 13.92 -55.52 -6.72
CA GLU A 18 13.01 -54.88 -5.73
C GLU A 18 12.73 -55.83 -4.52
N PRO A 19 11.69 -55.63 -3.68
CA PRO A 19 11.38 -54.59 -2.68
C PRO A 19 11.18 -55.21 -1.27
N LYS A 20 10.86 -54.45 -0.20
CA LYS A 20 10.07 -54.95 0.96
C LYS A 20 9.63 -53.87 1.97
N SER A 21 8.42 -54.09 2.48
CA SER A 21 7.65 -53.41 3.54
C SER A 21 7.90 -54.01 4.94
N GLU A 22 7.22 -53.44 5.96
CA GLU A 22 7.04 -53.84 7.39
C GLU A 22 8.00 -53.17 8.40
N SER A 23 7.71 -52.99 9.69
CA SER A 23 6.56 -52.48 10.48
C SER A 23 6.96 -52.54 11.97
N ILE A 24 6.61 -51.51 12.77
CA ILE A 24 6.16 -51.56 14.20
C ILE A 24 7.17 -51.74 15.39
N ASN A 25 7.05 -50.81 16.38
CA ASN A 25 7.25 -50.88 17.86
C ASN A 25 8.68 -50.92 18.51
N ILE A 26 9.01 -50.43 19.74
CA ILE A 26 8.31 -50.08 21.01
C ILE A 26 9.18 -49.11 21.89
N SER A 27 8.51 -48.22 22.64
CA SER A 27 8.70 -47.60 23.99
C SER A 27 10.06 -47.39 24.73
N SER A 28 10.11 -46.18 25.35
CA SER A 28 10.59 -45.75 26.70
C SER A 28 12.07 -45.81 27.12
N ASP A 29 12.68 -44.64 27.38
CA ASP A 29 12.99 -44.15 28.76
C ASP A 29 13.37 -42.64 28.74
N SER A 30 13.61 -42.06 29.91
CA SER A 30 13.14 -40.76 30.40
C SER A 30 14.17 -39.60 30.52
N THR A 31 13.63 -38.37 30.44
CA THR A 31 14.02 -37.10 31.11
C THR A 31 15.45 -36.52 31.06
N LYS A 32 15.59 -35.34 30.41
CA LYS A 32 16.17 -34.12 31.01
C LYS A 32 15.67 -32.84 30.29
N SER A 33 15.28 -31.87 31.10
CA SER A 33 14.64 -30.57 30.82
C SER A 33 15.59 -29.50 30.26
N VAL A 34 15.16 -28.66 29.29
CA VAL A 34 15.52 -27.23 29.12
C VAL A 34 14.38 -26.47 28.39
N ALA A 35 14.09 -25.24 28.84
CA ALA A 35 12.92 -24.36 28.67
C ALA A 35 12.63 -23.74 27.27
N PRO A 36 11.42 -23.17 27.05
CA PRO A 36 11.07 -22.41 25.84
C PRO A 36 11.45 -20.92 25.96
N VAL A 37 12.04 -20.36 24.89
CA VAL A 37 12.39 -18.93 24.78
C VAL A 37 11.16 -18.12 24.33
N LYS A 38 10.61 -17.32 25.25
CA LYS A 38 9.81 -16.13 24.97
C LYS A 38 10.75 -14.95 24.71
N SER A 39 10.52 -14.15 23.68
CA SER A 39 10.76 -12.69 23.70
C SER A 39 10.31 -12.06 22.38
N GLY A 40 9.51 -10.99 22.47
CA GLY A 40 9.07 -10.18 21.32
C GLY A 40 7.72 -9.50 21.51
N GLY A 41 6.85 -10.05 22.37
CA GLY A 41 5.53 -9.47 22.71
C GLY A 41 5.50 -8.66 24.01
N GLU A 42 6.35 -8.99 24.99
CA GLU A 42 6.35 -8.35 26.32
C GLU A 42 6.89 -6.92 26.29
N GLU A 43 7.92 -6.62 25.50
CA GLU A 43 8.51 -5.27 25.44
C GLU A 43 7.56 -4.22 24.84
N THR A 44 6.77 -4.58 23.83
CA THR A 44 5.81 -3.66 23.20
C THR A 44 4.59 -3.44 24.09
N GLU A 45 4.15 -4.46 24.82
CA GLU A 45 3.04 -4.34 25.79
C GLU A 45 3.44 -3.53 27.03
N ILE A 46 4.69 -3.66 27.47
CA ILE A 46 5.29 -2.84 28.54
C ILE A 46 5.44 -1.40 28.08
N HIS A 47 5.89 -1.15 26.84
CA HIS A 47 6.00 0.21 26.29
C HIS A 47 4.64 0.88 26.13
N LEU A 48 3.60 0.14 25.74
CA LEU A 48 2.22 0.64 25.69
C LEU A 48 1.66 0.89 27.11
N ARG A 49 1.95 0.00 28.08
CA ARG A 49 1.59 0.21 29.50
C ARG A 49 2.27 1.42 30.11
N ASN A 50 3.53 1.66 29.77
CA ASN A 50 4.29 2.81 30.26
C ASN A 50 3.78 4.13 29.66
N ILE A 51 3.37 4.11 28.38
CA ILE A 51 2.65 5.24 27.76
C ILE A 51 1.28 5.43 28.43
N LYS A 52 0.53 4.34 28.67
CA LYS A 52 -0.78 4.39 29.33
C LYS A 52 -0.68 4.85 30.79
N SER A 53 0.39 4.50 31.50
CA SER A 53 0.63 4.92 32.89
C SER A 53 1.09 6.37 32.98
N ALA A 54 1.94 6.84 32.05
CA ALA A 54 2.33 8.24 31.96
C ALA A 54 1.14 9.14 31.56
N ILE A 55 0.25 8.64 30.71
CA ILE A 55 -1.00 9.33 30.32
C ILE A 55 -2.03 9.31 31.47
N ASN A 56 -2.22 8.18 32.16
CA ASN A 56 -3.16 8.09 33.29
C ASN A 56 -2.76 8.94 34.51
N GLN A 57 -1.46 9.24 34.70
CA GLN A 57 -1.02 10.18 35.73
C GLN A 57 -1.36 11.64 35.39
N SER A 58 -1.78 11.93 34.15
CA SER A 58 -2.06 13.27 33.63
C SER A 58 -3.55 13.49 33.29
N ILE A 59 -4.42 12.51 33.53
CA ILE A 59 -5.87 12.60 33.28
C ILE A 59 -6.58 13.04 34.57
N VAL A 60 -7.24 14.19 34.53
CA VAL A 60 -8.31 14.54 35.46
C VAL A 60 -9.63 14.12 34.78
N ASP A 61 -10.36 13.19 35.39
CA ASP A 61 -11.65 12.68 34.89
C ASP A 61 -12.72 13.79 34.86
N PRO A 62 -13.33 14.12 33.70
CA PRO A 62 -14.38 15.13 33.62
C PRO A 62 -15.76 14.46 33.66
N LEU A 63 -16.16 13.85 34.79
CA LEU A 63 -17.54 13.35 34.96
C LEU A 63 -17.91 13.09 36.44
N GLN A 64 -17.98 14.14 37.26
CA GLN A 64 -18.78 14.17 38.50
C GLN A 64 -19.26 15.61 38.79
N VAL A 65 -20.37 16.03 38.18
CA VAL A 65 -21.13 17.21 38.64
C VAL A 65 -22.58 16.78 38.84
N THR A 66 -22.95 16.35 40.05
CA THR A 66 -24.22 16.74 40.72
C THR A 66 -24.30 16.21 42.15
N LYS A 67 -24.00 17.06 43.15
CA LYS A 67 -24.88 17.45 44.28
C LYS A 67 -24.13 18.31 45.31
N PRO A 68 -24.79 19.27 45.98
CA PRO A 68 -24.14 20.22 46.88
C PRO A 68 -24.08 19.66 48.30
N THR A 69 -22.92 19.71 48.94
CA THR A 69 -22.82 19.81 50.40
C THR A 69 -21.52 20.50 50.75
N ALA A 70 -21.64 21.58 51.50
CA ALA A 70 -20.55 22.39 52.00
C ALA A 70 -19.59 21.58 52.88
N ILE A 71 -18.30 21.89 52.82
CA ILE A 71 -17.42 22.14 53.97
C ILE A 71 -16.17 22.85 53.42
N ALA A 72 -15.85 23.98 54.03
CA ALA A 72 -14.71 24.81 53.73
C ALA A 72 -13.38 24.10 54.02
N THR A 73 -12.39 24.26 53.16
CA THR A 73 -11.01 24.51 53.61
C THR A 73 -10.26 25.33 52.57
N THR A 74 -9.71 26.41 53.06
CA THR A 74 -8.94 27.44 52.38
C THR A 74 -7.66 26.90 51.75
N SER A 75 -7.48 27.10 50.44
CA SER A 75 -6.16 27.38 49.86
C SER A 75 -6.34 28.20 48.59
N THR A 76 -5.72 29.37 48.61
CA THR A 76 -5.59 30.43 47.60
C THR A 76 -5.46 29.96 46.14
N PRO A 77 -6.04 30.68 45.16
CA PRO A 77 -5.88 30.38 43.74
C PRO A 77 -4.50 30.84 43.28
N THR A 78 -3.62 29.91 42.93
CA THR A 78 -2.48 30.22 42.05
C THR A 78 -3.02 30.40 40.63
N VAL A 79 -2.75 31.59 40.09
CA VAL A 79 -3.06 32.05 38.74
C VAL A 79 -2.80 30.94 37.71
N GLU A 80 -3.86 30.33 37.18
CA GLU A 80 -3.79 29.50 35.98
C GLU A 80 -3.31 30.37 34.82
N ASN A 81 -2.15 30.02 34.28
CA ASN A 81 -1.62 30.66 33.09
C ASN A 81 -2.55 30.29 31.91
N PRO A 82 -3.15 31.25 31.19
CA PRO A 82 -4.19 30.96 30.18
C PRO A 82 -3.70 30.17 28.95
N ASN A 83 -2.46 29.70 28.95
CA ASN A 83 -1.82 28.95 27.87
C ASN A 83 -1.57 27.46 28.19
N ASP A 84 -1.94 26.97 29.37
CA ASP A 84 -1.82 25.56 29.73
C ASP A 84 -3.00 24.75 29.21
N VAL A 85 -3.07 24.58 27.88
CA VAL A 85 -4.00 23.61 27.29
C VAL A 85 -3.60 22.21 27.77
N PRO A 86 -4.49 21.46 28.45
CA PRO A 86 -4.21 20.10 28.90
C PRO A 86 -4.08 19.15 27.68
N LEU A 87 -3.16 18.19 27.76
CA LEU A 87 -2.98 17.18 26.71
C LEU A 87 -4.20 16.25 26.69
N ALA A 88 -5.05 16.39 25.69
CA ALA A 88 -6.18 15.50 25.46
C ALA A 88 -5.97 14.69 24.18
N ILE A 89 -6.12 13.37 24.25
CA ILE A 89 -6.13 12.48 23.08
C ILE A 89 -7.58 12.29 22.65
N TYR A 90 -7.95 12.80 21.47
CA TYR A 90 -9.31 12.70 20.95
C TYR A 90 -9.52 11.48 20.06
N TYR A 91 -8.48 11.02 19.38
CA TYR A 91 -8.60 9.92 18.43
C TYR A 91 -7.29 9.16 18.27
N LEU A 92 -7.37 7.84 18.36
CA LEU A 92 -6.27 6.91 18.10
C LEU A 92 -6.79 5.79 17.18
N VAL A 93 -6.20 5.64 16.00
CA VAL A 93 -6.54 4.55 15.09
C VAL A 93 -5.28 3.89 14.54
N ASN A 94 -5.34 2.57 14.38
CA ASN A 94 -4.27 1.84 13.70
C ASN A 94 -4.26 2.22 12.22
N PHE A 95 -3.11 2.70 11.75
CA PHE A 95 -2.89 3.18 10.39
C PHE A 95 -3.21 2.10 9.33
N GLN A 96 -2.91 0.83 9.63
CA GLN A 96 -3.17 -0.28 8.70
C GLN A 96 -4.65 -0.45 8.41
N HIS A 97 -5.52 -0.28 9.40
CA HIS A 97 -6.97 -0.43 9.21
C HIS A 97 -7.52 0.64 8.26
N VAL A 98 -7.02 1.87 8.39
CA VAL A 98 -7.35 2.98 7.49
C VAL A 98 -6.89 2.64 6.07
N CYS A 99 -5.66 2.18 5.88
CA CYS A 99 -5.14 1.79 4.57
C CYS A 99 -5.94 0.64 3.94
N ILE A 100 -6.30 -0.38 4.72
CA ILE A 100 -7.07 -1.55 4.23
C ILE A 100 -8.47 -1.12 3.79
N PHE A 101 -9.21 -0.41 4.65
CA PHE A 101 -10.54 0.06 4.31
C PHE A 101 -10.53 0.95 3.07
N THR A 102 -9.56 1.87 3.02
CA THR A 102 -9.37 2.80 1.90
C THR A 102 -9.11 2.03 0.60
N ALA A 103 -8.27 0.99 0.61
CA ALA A 103 -7.93 0.23 -0.60
C ALA A 103 -9.04 -0.72 -1.07
N LEU A 104 -9.81 -1.31 -0.14
CA LEU A 104 -10.90 -2.23 -0.47
C LEU A 104 -12.11 -1.52 -1.08
N LEU A 105 -12.38 -0.27 -0.67
CA LEU A 105 -13.53 0.49 -1.13
C LEU A 105 -13.63 0.62 -2.67
N PRO A 106 -12.61 1.10 -3.40
CA PRO A 106 -12.65 1.15 -4.87
C PRO A 106 -12.67 -0.22 -5.53
N LEU A 107 -12.05 -1.25 -4.93
CA LEU A 107 -12.09 -2.61 -5.51
C LEU A 107 -13.50 -3.19 -5.45
N PHE A 108 -14.17 -3.07 -4.31
CA PHE A 108 -15.56 -3.51 -4.14
C PHE A 108 -16.51 -2.73 -5.07
N THR A 109 -16.32 -1.41 -5.14
CA THR A 109 -17.12 -0.53 -6.00
C THR A 109 -16.91 -0.88 -7.47
N LEU A 110 -15.67 -1.08 -7.91
CA LEU A 110 -15.36 -1.46 -9.29
C LEU A 110 -16.02 -2.80 -9.67
N PHE A 111 -15.93 -3.80 -8.79
CA PHE A 111 -16.58 -5.09 -9.01
C PHE A 111 -18.11 -4.95 -9.12
N THR A 112 -18.72 -4.17 -8.24
CA THR A 112 -20.16 -3.90 -8.26
C THR A 112 -20.58 -3.16 -9.53
N CYS A 113 -19.82 -2.14 -9.95
CA CYS A 113 -20.04 -1.42 -11.20
C CYS A 113 -19.92 -2.36 -12.40
N PHE A 114 -18.92 -3.24 -12.41
CA PHE A 114 -18.73 -4.24 -13.47
C PHE A 114 -19.94 -5.17 -13.58
N VAL A 115 -20.33 -5.83 -12.49
CA VAL A 115 -21.44 -6.79 -12.49
C VAL A 115 -22.76 -6.11 -12.87
N THR A 116 -23.08 -4.98 -12.24
CA THR A 116 -24.35 -4.30 -12.49
C THR A 116 -24.42 -3.72 -13.89
N ALA A 117 -23.35 -3.10 -14.40
CA ALA A 117 -23.36 -2.54 -15.75
C ALA A 117 -23.37 -3.65 -16.81
N TYR A 118 -22.69 -4.78 -16.58
CA TYR A 118 -22.73 -5.92 -17.49
C TYR A 118 -24.12 -6.56 -17.58
N VAL A 119 -24.84 -6.70 -16.46
CA VAL A 119 -26.17 -7.34 -16.41
C VAL A 119 -27.27 -6.41 -16.91
N PHE A 120 -27.27 -5.16 -16.46
CA PHE A 120 -28.39 -4.24 -16.70
C PHE A 120 -28.19 -3.30 -17.89
N GLN A 121 -26.94 -3.06 -18.32
CA GLN A 121 -26.58 -2.04 -19.32
C GLN A 121 -25.55 -2.58 -20.34
N TYR A 122 -25.73 -3.84 -20.76
CA TYR A 122 -24.80 -4.56 -21.62
C TYR A 122 -24.45 -3.78 -22.91
N ASP A 123 -25.44 -3.33 -23.67
CA ASP A 123 -25.22 -2.65 -24.95
C ASP A 123 -24.48 -1.32 -24.77
N GLU A 124 -24.82 -0.58 -23.72
CA GLU A 124 -24.21 0.71 -23.41
C GLU A 124 -22.72 0.60 -23.08
N VAL A 125 -22.32 -0.41 -22.31
CA VAL A 125 -20.91 -0.55 -21.87
C VAL A 125 -20.00 -1.15 -22.94
N HIS A 126 -20.58 -1.82 -23.95
CA HIS A 126 -19.85 -2.37 -25.09
C HIS A 126 -19.87 -1.45 -26.32
N GLU A 127 -20.63 -0.36 -26.29
CA GLU A 127 -20.66 0.59 -27.41
C GLU A 127 -19.28 1.26 -27.57
N THR A 128 -18.64 0.97 -28.71
CA THR A 128 -17.35 1.55 -29.12
C THR A 128 -17.47 2.17 -30.49
N HIS A 129 -16.54 3.06 -30.84
CA HIS A 129 -16.50 3.71 -32.16
C HIS A 129 -16.55 2.70 -33.33
N CYS A 130 -15.86 1.57 -33.21
CA CYS A 130 -15.81 0.56 -34.26
C CYS A 130 -17.03 -0.37 -34.28
N ARG A 131 -17.86 -0.40 -33.22
CA ARG A 131 -19.04 -1.29 -33.08
C ARG A 131 -18.75 -2.76 -33.41
N VAL A 132 -17.57 -3.23 -32.99
CA VAL A 132 -17.08 -4.62 -33.18
C VAL A 132 -17.38 -5.48 -31.95
N TYR A 133 -17.33 -6.80 -32.12
CA TYR A 133 -17.65 -7.72 -31.04
C TYR A 133 -16.65 -7.61 -29.87
N ASN A 134 -17.17 -7.41 -28.66
CA ASN A 134 -16.41 -7.26 -27.42
C ASN A 134 -17.13 -7.95 -26.25
N ILE A 135 -16.37 -8.48 -25.31
CA ILE A 135 -16.86 -9.23 -24.14
C ILE A 135 -16.55 -8.48 -22.84
N VAL A 136 -15.44 -7.75 -22.78
CA VAL A 136 -14.98 -7.06 -21.56
C VAL A 136 -15.04 -5.55 -21.79
N PRO A 137 -15.92 -4.82 -21.09
CA PRO A 137 -15.96 -3.37 -21.17
C PRO A 137 -14.84 -2.73 -20.35
N SER A 138 -14.36 -1.56 -20.79
CA SER A 138 -13.33 -0.79 -20.06
C SER A 138 -13.85 -0.24 -18.73
N ILE A 139 -12.95 0.08 -17.80
CA ILE A 139 -13.27 0.70 -16.51
C ILE A 139 -14.05 1.99 -16.74
N SER A 140 -13.56 2.84 -17.65
CA SER A 140 -14.22 4.11 -17.96
C SER A 140 -15.63 3.93 -18.57
N ALA A 141 -15.91 2.82 -19.25
CA ALA A 141 -17.25 2.51 -19.76
C ALA A 141 -18.21 2.14 -18.62
N ILE A 142 -17.83 1.17 -17.76
CA ILE A 142 -18.69 0.71 -16.65
C ILE A 142 -18.86 1.75 -15.53
N THR A 143 -17.92 2.69 -15.41
CA THR A 143 -17.99 3.79 -14.43
C THR A 143 -18.54 5.09 -15.04
N GLY A 144 -18.77 5.12 -16.36
CA GLY A 144 -19.36 6.25 -17.07
C GLY A 144 -20.90 6.21 -17.17
N VAL A 145 -21.49 5.03 -17.00
CA VAL A 145 -22.94 4.78 -17.02
C VAL A 145 -23.62 5.14 -15.70
N SER A 146 -24.88 5.58 -15.73
CA SER A 146 -25.68 5.81 -14.52
C SER A 146 -26.49 4.56 -14.18
N PRO A 147 -26.60 4.16 -12.89
CA PRO A 147 -26.19 4.87 -11.67
C PRO A 147 -24.74 4.66 -11.19
N GLN A 148 -23.99 3.75 -11.81
CA GLN A 148 -22.63 3.31 -11.42
C GLN A 148 -21.65 4.48 -11.30
N ARG A 149 -21.78 5.49 -12.17
CA ARG A 149 -21.01 6.72 -12.16
C ARG A 149 -21.03 7.42 -10.81
N TYR A 150 -22.20 7.53 -10.17
CA TYR A 150 -22.31 8.20 -8.88
C TYR A 150 -21.68 7.36 -7.76
N PHE A 151 -21.89 6.05 -7.81
CA PHE A 151 -21.31 5.13 -6.84
C PHE A 151 -19.78 5.12 -6.92
N TRP A 152 -19.23 5.06 -8.15
CA TRP A 152 -17.80 5.16 -8.42
C TRP A 152 -17.19 6.47 -7.89
N ARG A 153 -17.83 7.61 -8.18
CA ARG A 153 -17.37 8.93 -7.71
C ARG A 153 -17.32 9.02 -6.19
N PHE A 154 -18.35 8.55 -5.52
CA PHE A 154 -18.40 8.54 -4.06
C PHE A 154 -17.26 7.69 -3.47
N SER A 155 -17.07 6.48 -4.00
CA SER A 155 -15.96 5.61 -3.58
C SER A 155 -14.60 6.26 -3.80
N ILE A 156 -14.38 6.87 -4.96
CA ILE A 156 -13.11 7.51 -5.29
C ILE A 156 -12.87 8.75 -4.41
N ALA A 157 -13.88 9.57 -4.15
CA ALA A 157 -13.75 10.71 -3.23
C ALA A 157 -13.28 10.27 -1.83
N LEU A 158 -13.86 9.21 -1.28
CA LEU A 158 -13.43 8.62 -0.01
C LEU A 158 -12.03 8.00 -0.08
N HIS A 159 -11.64 7.50 -1.25
CA HIS A 159 -10.31 6.93 -1.49
C HIS A 159 -9.20 8.00 -1.59
N LEU A 160 -9.50 9.16 -2.19
CA LEU A 160 -8.54 10.25 -2.39
C LEU A 160 -8.09 10.87 -1.05
N GLY A 161 -9.03 11.04 -0.12
CA GLY A 161 -8.79 11.72 1.16
C GLY A 161 -7.59 11.14 1.92
N PRO A 162 -7.58 9.84 2.26
CA PRO A 162 -6.46 9.24 2.99
C PRO A 162 -5.15 9.15 2.19
N ARG A 163 -5.21 9.08 0.86
CA ARG A 163 -3.99 8.99 0.02
C ARG A 163 -3.10 10.22 0.13
N ILE A 164 -3.68 11.41 0.27
CA ILE A 164 -2.91 12.66 0.36
C ILE A 164 -2.03 12.69 1.63
N PRO A 165 -2.56 12.52 2.86
CA PRO A 165 -1.74 12.40 4.07
C PRO A 165 -0.69 11.28 3.99
N ILE A 166 -1.05 10.11 3.42
CA ILE A 166 -0.11 8.99 3.26
C ILE A 166 1.11 9.40 2.41
N ALA A 167 0.92 10.17 1.35
CA ALA A 167 2.03 10.67 0.53
C ALA A 167 2.99 11.58 1.34
N PHE A 168 2.46 12.41 2.24
CA PHE A 168 3.27 13.24 3.14
C PHE A 168 3.99 12.41 4.22
N ILE A 169 3.33 11.37 4.76
CA ILE A 169 3.95 10.43 5.70
C ILE A 169 5.18 9.77 5.05
N TYR A 170 5.05 9.28 3.81
CA TYR A 170 6.19 8.71 3.07
C TYR A 170 7.32 9.71 2.85
N LYS A 171 7.01 10.96 2.48
CA LYS A 171 8.03 12.00 2.33
C LYS A 171 8.82 12.21 3.63
N ASN A 172 8.13 12.31 4.76
CA ASN A 172 8.77 12.52 6.06
C ASN A 172 9.59 11.29 6.47
N TYR A 173 9.04 10.08 6.27
CA TYR A 173 9.76 8.83 6.50
C TYR A 173 11.07 8.76 5.71
N TYR A 174 11.04 9.07 4.41
CA TYR A 174 12.24 9.07 3.58
C TYR A 174 13.25 10.14 3.98
N ARG A 175 12.81 11.32 4.44
CA ARG A 175 13.70 12.35 4.98
C ARG A 175 14.40 11.91 6.27
N THR A 176 13.66 11.36 7.22
CA THR A 176 14.24 10.85 8.47
C THR A 176 15.25 9.75 8.21
N MET A 177 14.98 8.86 7.25
CA MET A 177 15.94 7.83 6.88
C MET A 177 17.18 8.42 6.19
N LEU A 178 17.01 9.46 5.37
CA LEU A 178 18.11 10.16 4.73
C LEU A 178 19.03 10.86 5.74
N GLU A 179 18.46 11.50 6.78
CA GLU A 179 19.21 12.15 7.86
C GLU A 179 20.11 11.16 8.61
N LYS A 180 19.62 9.93 8.86
CA LYS A 180 20.43 8.86 9.47
C LYS A 180 21.65 8.46 8.62
N MET A 181 21.55 8.63 7.31
CA MET A 181 22.60 8.29 6.34
C MET A 181 23.53 9.46 5.99
N GLN A 182 23.23 10.67 6.48
CA GLN A 182 23.95 11.89 6.16
C GLN A 182 25.43 11.82 6.55
N THR A 183 25.79 11.06 7.59
CA THR A 183 27.18 10.87 8.03
C THR A 183 28.03 10.05 7.04
N LYS A 184 27.40 9.31 6.12
CA LYS A 184 28.07 8.37 5.21
C LYS A 184 28.10 8.83 3.75
N MET A 185 27.39 9.90 3.37
CA MET A 185 27.21 10.31 1.97
C MET A 185 27.78 11.70 1.65
N GLN A 186 28.27 11.87 0.43
CA GLN A 186 28.69 13.16 -0.12
C GLN A 186 27.49 14.14 -0.23
N THR A 187 27.74 15.42 0.03
CA THR A 187 26.74 16.51 0.01
C THR A 187 25.94 16.59 -1.30
N GLU A 188 26.60 16.39 -2.45
CA GLU A 188 25.96 16.37 -3.78
C GLU A 188 24.93 15.22 -3.93
N ARG A 189 25.29 14.02 -3.44
CA ARG A 189 24.38 12.85 -3.47
C ARG A 189 23.16 13.08 -2.59
N LEU A 190 23.34 13.77 -1.46
CA LEU A 190 22.26 14.11 -0.53
C LEU A 190 21.23 15.08 -1.15
N ALA A 191 21.71 16.10 -1.88
CA ALA A 191 20.85 17.05 -2.59
C ALA A 191 20.01 16.34 -3.67
N ASN A 192 20.63 15.44 -4.44
CA ASN A 192 19.94 14.64 -5.47
C ASN A 192 18.85 13.74 -4.88
N ILE A 193 19.12 13.07 -3.75
CA ILE A 193 18.12 12.23 -3.08
C ILE A 193 16.96 13.08 -2.53
N ASN A 194 17.24 14.24 -1.94
CA ASN A 194 16.19 15.16 -1.49
C ASN A 194 15.29 15.65 -2.62
N SER A 195 15.89 15.94 -3.79
CA SER A 195 15.14 16.27 -5.00
C SER A 195 14.26 15.10 -5.44
N MET A 196 14.79 13.87 -5.44
CA MET A 196 14.03 12.67 -5.77
C MET A 196 12.86 12.39 -4.81
N ILE A 197 13.05 12.60 -3.50
CA ILE A 197 11.95 12.50 -2.50
C ILE A 197 10.85 13.52 -2.82
N THR A 198 11.23 14.75 -3.18
CA THR A 198 10.26 15.79 -3.53
C THR A 198 9.53 15.45 -4.82
N MET A 199 10.24 14.93 -5.82
CA MET A 199 9.66 14.44 -7.08
C MET A 199 8.66 13.31 -6.84
N ILE A 200 8.95 12.35 -5.96
CA ILE A 200 8.03 11.26 -5.59
C ILE A 200 6.73 11.83 -5.02
N LEU A 201 6.80 12.80 -4.10
CA LEU A 201 5.60 13.45 -3.57
C LEU A 201 4.81 14.13 -4.70
N THR A 202 5.48 14.90 -5.56
CA THR A 202 4.82 15.61 -6.67
C THR A 202 4.13 14.65 -7.62
N LEU A 203 4.82 13.57 -8.03
CA LEU A 203 4.26 12.55 -8.91
C LEU A 203 3.05 11.86 -8.28
N ASN A 204 3.11 11.53 -6.99
CA ASN A 204 1.99 10.94 -6.26
C ASN A 204 0.80 11.91 -6.17
N CYS A 205 1.02 13.20 -5.89
CA CYS A 205 -0.05 14.20 -5.90
C CYS A 205 -0.72 14.34 -7.29
N ILE A 206 0.08 14.36 -8.37
CA ILE A 206 -0.45 14.42 -9.74
C ILE A 206 -1.20 13.12 -10.08
N GLU A 207 -0.69 11.97 -9.65
CA GLU A 207 -1.36 10.67 -9.80
C GLU A 207 -2.74 10.67 -9.10
N ILE A 208 -2.82 11.14 -7.85
CA ILE A 208 -4.07 11.24 -7.10
C ILE A 208 -5.04 12.23 -7.78
N ALA A 209 -4.55 13.39 -8.22
CA ALA A 209 -5.37 14.39 -8.90
C ALA A 209 -5.91 13.88 -10.25
N SER A 210 -5.07 13.19 -11.03
CA SER A 210 -5.47 12.62 -12.31
C SER A 210 -6.42 11.43 -12.15
N LEU A 211 -6.28 10.60 -11.10
CA LEU A 211 -7.27 9.58 -10.73
C LEU A 211 -8.65 10.19 -10.42
N GLY A 212 -8.67 11.31 -9.70
CA GLY A 212 -9.89 12.10 -9.51
C GLY A 212 -10.41 12.63 -10.85
N GLY A 213 -9.54 13.20 -11.68
CA GLY A 213 -9.88 13.73 -13.00
C GLY A 213 -10.57 12.71 -13.91
N VAL A 214 -10.00 11.52 -14.09
CA VAL A 214 -10.60 10.45 -14.92
C VAL A 214 -11.96 9.96 -14.37
N THR A 215 -12.19 10.13 -13.06
CA THR A 215 -13.45 9.74 -12.41
C THR A 215 -14.55 10.80 -12.56
N TYR A 216 -14.18 12.09 -12.51
CA TYR A 216 -15.14 13.20 -12.56
C TYR A 216 -15.39 13.72 -13.98
N ILE A 217 -14.45 13.53 -14.91
CA ILE A 217 -14.65 13.83 -16.33
C ILE A 217 -14.86 12.50 -17.04
N SER A 218 -16.12 12.13 -17.31
CA SER A 218 -16.40 10.85 -17.96
C SER A 218 -15.98 10.87 -19.43
N ASN A 219 -15.54 9.72 -19.93
CA ASN A 219 -15.30 9.48 -21.36
C ASN A 219 -16.53 9.79 -22.23
N ARG A 220 -17.75 9.67 -21.70
CA ARG A 220 -19.00 10.03 -22.40
C ARG A 220 -19.26 11.52 -22.47
N GLU A 221 -18.73 12.29 -21.52
CA GLU A 221 -18.93 13.74 -21.45
C GLU A 221 -17.90 14.47 -22.31
N ASN A 222 -16.63 14.07 -22.20
CA ASN A 222 -15.56 14.67 -22.98
C ASN A 222 -14.43 13.66 -23.17
N TYR A 223 -14.54 12.86 -24.23
CA TYR A 223 -13.53 11.85 -24.55
C TYR A 223 -12.11 12.42 -24.70
N PRO A 224 -11.86 13.52 -25.47
CA PRO A 224 -10.51 14.05 -25.64
C PRO A 224 -9.84 14.45 -24.32
N ILE A 225 -10.57 15.11 -23.42
CA ILE A 225 -10.02 15.51 -22.13
C ILE A 225 -9.79 14.28 -21.24
N HIS A 226 -10.76 13.37 -21.18
CA HIS A 226 -10.64 12.13 -20.40
C HIS A 226 -9.41 11.31 -20.81
N GLU A 227 -9.19 11.13 -22.12
CA GLU A 227 -8.04 10.43 -22.67
C GLU A 227 -6.71 11.08 -22.22
N LYS A 228 -6.61 12.42 -22.28
CA LYS A 228 -5.38 13.11 -21.83
C LYS A 228 -5.14 12.95 -20.34
N ILE A 229 -6.16 13.03 -19.51
CA ILE A 229 -6.02 12.85 -18.06
C ILE A 229 -5.62 11.39 -17.75
N PHE A 230 -6.20 10.42 -18.46
CA PHE A 230 -5.82 9.01 -18.33
C PHE A 230 -4.34 8.79 -18.68
N ILE A 231 -3.85 9.39 -19.77
CA ILE A 231 -2.43 9.34 -20.14
C ILE A 231 -1.55 9.98 -19.06
N THR A 232 -1.96 11.12 -18.50
CA THR A 232 -1.25 11.76 -17.39
C THR A 232 -1.18 10.85 -16.16
N PHE A 233 -2.30 10.23 -15.78
CA PHE A 233 -2.35 9.25 -14.69
C PHE A 233 -1.36 8.10 -14.92
N MET A 234 -1.36 7.53 -16.12
CA MET A 234 -0.48 6.43 -16.50
C MET A 234 1.01 6.79 -16.37
N ILE A 235 1.42 7.92 -16.97
CA ILE A 235 2.82 8.35 -16.94
C ILE A 235 3.24 8.68 -15.51
N CYS A 236 2.46 9.46 -14.77
CA CYS A 236 2.78 9.85 -13.40
C CYS A 236 2.85 8.65 -12.47
N SER A 237 1.92 7.70 -12.56
CA SER A 237 1.93 6.45 -11.79
C SER A 237 3.20 5.62 -12.05
N LEU A 238 3.57 5.41 -13.32
CA LEU A 238 4.76 4.62 -13.66
C LEU A 238 6.05 5.32 -13.20
N CYS A 239 6.15 6.63 -13.40
CA CYS A 239 7.28 7.42 -12.91
C CYS A 239 7.37 7.39 -11.37
N HIS A 240 6.23 7.49 -10.68
CA HIS A 240 6.14 7.41 -9.22
C HIS A 240 6.63 6.05 -8.70
N MET A 241 6.15 4.95 -9.30
CA MET A 241 6.58 3.60 -8.95
C MET A 241 8.09 3.42 -9.16
N LEU A 242 8.62 3.84 -10.31
CA LEU A 242 10.03 3.74 -10.63
C LEU A 242 10.89 4.56 -9.66
N ALA A 243 10.53 5.82 -9.42
CA ALA A 243 11.25 6.71 -8.51
C ALA A 243 11.26 6.14 -7.08
N THR A 244 10.13 5.59 -6.62
CA THR A 244 10.01 4.93 -5.32
C THR A 244 10.91 3.69 -5.23
N ILE A 245 10.95 2.85 -6.27
CA ILE A 245 11.83 1.67 -6.29
C ILE A 245 13.31 2.07 -6.29
N LYS A 246 13.68 3.09 -7.08
CA LYS A 246 15.05 3.62 -7.14
C LYS A 246 15.46 4.22 -5.79
N LEU A 247 14.60 5.02 -5.16
CA LEU A 247 14.84 5.57 -3.84
C LEU A 247 15.03 4.46 -2.80
N ASN A 248 14.13 3.48 -2.76
CA ASN A 248 14.27 2.36 -1.83
C ASN A 248 15.53 1.54 -2.08
N GLY A 249 16.01 1.44 -3.32
CA GLY A 249 17.29 0.79 -3.65
C GLY A 249 18.50 1.57 -3.10
N ILE A 250 18.52 2.89 -3.27
CA ILE A 250 19.60 3.76 -2.77
C ILE A 250 19.62 3.80 -1.24
N LEU A 251 18.44 3.85 -0.63
CA LEU A 251 18.30 4.05 0.80
C LEU A 251 18.59 2.77 1.61
N HIS A 252 18.55 1.60 0.98
CA HIS A 252 18.74 0.30 1.63
C HIS A 252 19.86 -0.54 1.01
N GLU A 253 20.87 0.13 0.44
CA GLU A 253 22.03 -0.49 -0.22
C GLU A 253 22.75 -1.53 0.69
N ASP A 254 22.86 -1.24 1.99
CA ASP A 254 23.56 -2.12 2.95
C ASP A 254 22.70 -3.29 3.48
N HIS A 255 21.38 -3.33 3.21
CA HIS A 255 20.41 -4.36 3.62
C HIS A 255 20.36 -4.78 5.12
N THR A 256 21.25 -4.27 5.96
CA THR A 256 21.52 -4.78 7.32
C THR A 256 20.44 -4.40 8.33
N GLU A 257 19.77 -3.27 8.10
CA GLU A 257 18.78 -2.67 9.02
C GLU A 257 17.32 -2.97 8.64
N LEU A 258 17.07 -3.68 7.54
CA LEU A 258 15.70 -3.90 7.06
C LEU A 258 14.98 -5.01 7.83
N SER A 259 13.71 -4.79 8.18
CA SER A 259 12.81 -5.87 8.60
C SER A 259 12.49 -6.80 7.43
N GLN A 260 12.14 -8.07 7.71
CA GLN A 260 11.70 -9.01 6.68
C GLN A 260 10.46 -8.49 5.93
N THR A 261 9.53 -7.83 6.62
CA THR A 261 8.32 -7.26 6.02
C THR A 261 8.63 -6.17 5.00
N GLN A 262 9.64 -5.33 5.27
CA GLN A 262 10.08 -4.26 4.37
C GLN A 262 10.81 -4.82 3.14
N ARG A 263 11.60 -5.91 3.31
CA ARG A 263 12.21 -6.62 2.17
C ARG A 263 11.14 -7.15 1.22
N ASP A 264 10.09 -7.75 1.76
CA ASP A 264 9.00 -8.28 0.94
C ASP A 264 8.20 -7.17 0.27
N SER A 265 7.96 -6.05 0.95
CA SER A 265 7.39 -4.83 0.33
C SER A 265 8.19 -4.38 -0.90
N ILE A 266 9.52 -4.29 -0.80
CA ILE A 266 10.38 -3.89 -1.93
C ILE A 266 10.30 -4.89 -3.09
N LYS A 267 10.25 -6.21 -2.80
CA LYS A 267 10.09 -7.25 -3.84
C LYS A 267 8.75 -7.08 -4.56
N TRP A 268 7.65 -6.95 -3.81
CA TRP A 268 6.32 -6.75 -4.36
C TRP A 268 6.23 -5.48 -5.20
N LYS A 269 6.81 -4.36 -4.74
CA LYS A 269 6.89 -3.11 -5.53
C LYS A 269 7.54 -3.32 -6.89
N LYS A 270 8.65 -4.07 -6.95
CA LYS A 270 9.33 -4.40 -8.22
C LYS A 270 8.47 -5.27 -9.15
N ILE A 271 7.81 -6.29 -8.60
CA ILE A 271 6.90 -7.17 -9.36
C ILE A 271 5.73 -6.36 -9.93
N LEU A 272 5.09 -5.54 -9.10
CA LEU A 272 3.96 -4.69 -9.49
C LEU A 272 4.35 -3.66 -10.55
N PHE A 273 5.55 -3.08 -10.46
CA PHE A 273 6.07 -2.19 -11.50
C PHE A 273 6.28 -2.95 -12.83
N ALA A 274 6.90 -4.13 -12.80
CA ALA A 274 7.09 -4.94 -14.01
C ALA A 274 5.74 -5.33 -14.66
N MET A 275 4.77 -5.74 -13.85
CA MET A 275 3.41 -6.02 -14.29
C MET A 275 2.75 -4.79 -14.93
N SER A 276 2.86 -3.61 -14.33
CA SER A 276 2.33 -2.35 -14.89
C SER A 276 2.98 -1.98 -16.23
N ILE A 277 4.29 -2.18 -16.39
CA ILE A 277 4.98 -1.91 -17.66
C ILE A 277 4.52 -2.86 -18.76
N ILE A 278 4.50 -4.17 -18.51
CA ILE A 278 4.03 -5.17 -19.48
C ILE A 278 2.58 -4.88 -19.88
N SER A 279 1.74 -4.54 -18.89
CA SER A 279 0.34 -4.22 -19.13
C SER A 279 0.16 -2.92 -19.92
N THR A 280 1.01 -1.92 -19.67
CA THR A 280 0.98 -0.65 -20.43
C THR A 280 1.32 -0.88 -21.89
N VAL A 281 2.34 -1.70 -22.19
CA VAL A 281 2.67 -2.08 -23.57
C VAL A 281 1.50 -2.81 -24.22
N GLY A 282 0.89 -3.78 -23.53
CA GLY A 282 -0.30 -4.48 -24.01
C GLY A 282 -1.46 -3.53 -24.32
N LEU A 283 -1.79 -2.64 -23.37
CA LEU A 283 -2.83 -1.63 -23.50
C LEU A 283 -2.62 -0.77 -24.75
N LEU A 284 -1.40 -0.25 -24.98
CA LEU A 284 -1.09 0.58 -26.15
C LEU A 284 -1.24 -0.18 -27.47
N ILE A 285 -0.78 -1.42 -27.54
CA ILE A 285 -0.90 -2.27 -28.74
C ILE A 285 -2.37 -2.50 -29.09
N PHE A 286 -3.17 -2.92 -28.11
CA PHE A 286 -4.59 -3.22 -28.34
C PHE A 286 -5.44 -1.97 -28.56
N PHE A 287 -5.07 -0.85 -27.94
CA PHE A 287 -5.67 0.45 -28.24
C PHE A 287 -5.45 0.86 -29.70
N ALA A 288 -4.20 0.79 -30.18
CA ALA A 288 -3.89 1.09 -31.57
C ALA A 288 -4.59 0.14 -32.54
N LYS A 289 -4.60 -1.17 -32.21
CA LYS A 289 -5.29 -2.19 -33.02
C LYS A 289 -6.79 -1.91 -33.13
N HIS A 290 -7.44 -1.54 -32.03
CA HIS A 290 -8.85 -1.17 -32.04
C HIS A 290 -9.08 0.12 -32.85
N ARG A 291 -8.25 1.16 -32.63
CA ARG A 291 -8.45 2.48 -33.26
C ARG A 291 -8.25 2.49 -34.77
N PHE A 292 -7.24 1.79 -35.28
CA PHE A 292 -6.87 1.83 -36.69
C PHE A 292 -7.46 0.68 -37.51
N TYR A 293 -7.59 -0.50 -36.91
CA TYR A 293 -7.94 -1.72 -37.65
C TYR A 293 -9.30 -2.30 -37.25
N CYS A 294 -9.95 -1.77 -36.21
CA CYS A 294 -11.26 -2.23 -35.73
C CYS A 294 -11.37 -3.76 -35.60
N HIS A 295 -10.32 -4.42 -35.11
CA HIS A 295 -10.38 -5.87 -34.88
C HIS A 295 -11.35 -6.24 -33.76
N ASP A 296 -12.04 -7.36 -33.94
CA ASP A 296 -12.84 -8.00 -32.89
C ASP A 296 -11.98 -8.28 -31.65
N LEU A 297 -12.61 -8.11 -30.47
CA LEU A 297 -12.02 -8.29 -29.14
C LEU A 297 -10.83 -7.38 -28.81
N ALA A 298 -10.37 -6.53 -29.73
CA ALA A 298 -9.24 -5.65 -29.47
C ALA A 298 -9.52 -4.69 -28.30
N PHE A 299 -10.76 -4.19 -28.19
CA PHE A 299 -11.16 -3.35 -27.06
C PHE A 299 -11.29 -4.14 -25.76
N SER A 300 -11.68 -5.42 -25.82
CA SER A 300 -11.72 -6.29 -24.64
C SER A 300 -10.33 -6.56 -24.07
N TRP A 301 -9.32 -6.77 -24.94
CA TRP A 301 -7.93 -6.90 -24.50
C TRP A 301 -7.34 -5.60 -23.97
N PHE A 302 -7.70 -4.46 -24.58
CA PHE A 302 -7.39 -3.14 -24.03
C PHE A 302 -7.95 -3.00 -22.60
N ALA A 303 -9.23 -3.31 -22.40
CA ALA A 303 -9.87 -3.26 -21.09
C ALA A 303 -9.19 -4.20 -20.09
N PHE A 304 -8.85 -5.44 -20.48
CA PHE A 304 -8.14 -6.38 -19.62
C PHE A 304 -6.84 -5.79 -19.04
N PHE A 305 -6.01 -5.16 -19.88
CA PHE A 305 -4.78 -4.53 -19.41
C PHE A 305 -5.04 -3.29 -18.55
N GLU A 306 -6.10 -2.54 -18.84
CA GLU A 306 -6.54 -1.42 -18.00
C GLU A 306 -6.89 -1.90 -16.57
N TYR A 307 -7.64 -2.99 -16.43
CA TYR A 307 -7.92 -3.61 -15.11
C TYR A 307 -6.64 -4.06 -14.41
N LEU A 308 -5.72 -4.70 -15.14
CA LEU A 308 -4.47 -5.19 -14.57
C LEU A 308 -3.59 -4.04 -14.05
N ILE A 309 -3.52 -2.93 -14.79
CA ILE A 309 -2.82 -1.71 -14.35
C ILE A 309 -3.50 -1.12 -13.12
N ALA A 310 -4.82 -1.00 -13.10
CA ALA A 310 -5.56 -0.44 -11.98
C ALA A 310 -5.33 -1.26 -10.69
N ILE A 311 -5.38 -2.58 -10.79
CA ILE A 311 -5.09 -3.50 -9.68
C ILE A 311 -3.61 -3.37 -9.25
N ALA A 312 -2.67 -3.35 -10.19
CA ALA A 312 -1.25 -3.21 -9.88
C ALA A 312 -0.94 -1.88 -9.18
N ASN A 313 -1.57 -0.78 -9.61
CA ASN A 313 -1.47 0.52 -8.94
C ASN A 313 -2.04 0.46 -7.52
N MET A 314 -3.22 -0.11 -7.34
CA MET A 314 -3.84 -0.24 -6.01
C MET A 314 -2.98 -1.07 -5.07
N LEU A 315 -2.48 -2.23 -5.53
CA LEU A 315 -1.60 -3.09 -4.75
C LEU A 315 -0.26 -2.42 -4.44
N PHE A 316 0.26 -1.57 -5.35
CA PHE A 316 1.49 -0.83 -5.11
C PHE A 316 1.33 0.13 -3.93
N HIS A 317 0.24 0.89 -3.89
CA HIS A 317 -0.06 1.76 -2.74
C HIS A 317 -0.42 0.96 -1.49
N PHE A 318 -1.05 -0.20 -1.64
CA PHE A 318 -1.37 -1.09 -0.53
C PHE A 318 -0.13 -1.65 0.18
N THR A 319 1.02 -1.74 -0.50
CA THR A 319 2.29 -2.17 0.14
C THR A 319 2.70 -1.34 1.35
N VAL A 320 2.10 -0.16 1.54
CA VAL A 320 2.24 0.69 2.73
C VAL A 320 2.00 -0.04 4.05
N ILE A 321 1.13 -1.06 4.07
CA ILE A 321 0.85 -1.83 5.29
C ILE A 321 2.07 -2.60 5.80
N TRP A 322 2.98 -3.00 4.90
CA TRP A 322 4.20 -3.72 5.21
C TRP A 322 5.35 -2.77 5.55
N ASP A 323 5.32 -1.56 5.00
CA ASP A 323 6.29 -0.50 5.31
C ASP A 323 6.08 0.06 6.72
N PHE A 324 4.82 0.11 7.19
CA PHE A 324 4.43 0.73 8.45
C PHE A 324 3.57 -0.20 9.34
N PRO A 325 4.16 -1.25 9.92
CA PRO A 325 3.40 -2.28 10.64
C PRO A 325 2.81 -1.81 11.99
N CYS A 326 3.48 -0.87 12.68
CA CYS A 326 3.13 -0.48 14.06
C CYS A 326 2.74 1.01 14.21
N GLN A 327 2.43 1.70 13.11
CA GLN A 327 2.11 3.12 13.15
C GLN A 327 0.65 3.38 13.52
N HIS A 328 0.43 4.43 14.31
CA HIS A 328 -0.88 4.86 14.76
C HIS A 328 -1.10 6.33 14.37
N MET A 329 -2.32 6.65 13.93
CA MET A 329 -2.72 8.04 13.74
C MET A 329 -3.30 8.55 15.06
N LEU A 330 -2.77 9.68 15.53
CA LEU A 330 -3.12 10.29 16.81
C LEU A 330 -3.61 11.73 16.58
N VAL A 331 -4.79 12.06 17.09
CA VAL A 331 -5.29 13.45 17.18
C VAL A 331 -5.23 13.87 18.63
N VAL A 332 -4.41 14.88 18.92
CA VAL A 332 -4.27 15.47 20.26
C VAL A 332 -4.58 16.94 20.26
N GLN A 333 -5.12 17.44 21.37
CA GLN A 333 -5.10 18.86 21.71
C GLN A 333 -4.00 19.09 22.72
N ALA A 334 -3.01 19.87 22.31
CA ALA A 334 -1.95 20.40 23.14
C ALA A 334 -1.29 21.57 22.40
N THR A 335 -0.65 22.46 23.14
CA THR A 335 0.20 23.51 22.56
C THR A 335 1.33 22.85 21.78
N ARG A 336 1.63 23.35 20.57
CA ARG A 336 2.66 22.78 19.69
C ARG A 336 3.99 22.53 20.40
N THR A 337 4.40 23.45 21.27
CA THR A 337 5.60 23.33 22.11
C THR A 337 5.55 22.14 23.06
N LYS A 338 4.41 21.88 23.73
CA LYS A 338 4.21 20.71 24.59
C LYS A 338 4.25 19.40 23.80
N VAL A 339 3.66 19.38 22.60
CA VAL A 339 3.70 18.19 21.72
C VAL A 339 5.14 17.89 21.31
N GLU A 340 5.88 18.91 20.86
CA GLU A 340 7.30 18.77 20.49
C GLU A 340 8.17 18.34 21.69
N GLU A 341 7.88 18.82 22.90
CA GLU A 341 8.58 18.45 24.13
C GLU A 341 8.29 17.00 24.54
N ILE A 342 7.04 16.55 24.50
CA ILE A 342 6.66 15.15 24.78
C ILE A 342 7.41 14.22 23.81
N PHE A 343 7.35 14.50 22.50
CA PHE A 343 8.03 13.67 21.51
C PHE A 343 9.56 13.69 21.68
N ARG A 344 10.14 14.84 22.03
CA ARG A 344 11.59 14.98 22.30
C ARG A 344 12.00 14.21 23.57
N SER A 345 11.19 14.23 24.63
CA SER A 345 11.44 13.51 25.88
C SER A 345 11.33 11.99 25.74
N SER A 346 10.49 11.52 24.81
CA SER A 346 10.29 10.10 24.50
C SER A 346 11.27 9.53 23.47
N SER A 347 12.13 10.37 22.85
CA SER A 347 13.18 9.88 21.96
C SER A 347 14.29 9.25 22.82
N PRO A 348 14.69 7.99 22.60
CA PRO A 348 15.78 7.39 23.36
C PRO A 348 17.04 8.24 23.17
N LYS A 349 17.68 8.62 24.28
CA LYS A 349 19.05 9.13 24.23
C LYS A 349 19.90 8.02 23.62
N MET A 350 20.35 8.23 22.39
CA MET A 350 21.42 7.43 21.82
C MET A 350 22.70 7.87 22.53
N ASP A 351 23.02 7.16 23.61
CA ASP A 351 24.35 7.20 24.23
C ASP A 351 25.34 6.35 23.42
#